data_AF-A0A1H5HEV1-F1
#
_entry.id   AF-A0A1H5HEV1-F1
#
_cell.length_a   1.000
_cell.length_b   1.000
_cell.length_c   1.000
_cell.angle_alpha   90.00
_cell.angle_beta   90.00
_cell.angle_gamma   90.00
#
_symmetry.space_group_name_H-M   'P 1'
#
loop_
_entity.id
_entity.type
_entity.pdbx_description
1 polymer ?
#
loop_
_entity_poly.entity_id
_entity_poly.type
_entity_poly.pdbx_seq_one_letter_code
_entity_poly.pdbx_strand_id
1 'polypeptide(L)'
;MKWNEGFFSEILNSADVVGIVTNIANQVESVAKANAPVDTGAYRDTIHVVVKRRGKRTVAAVVASSSHSMLVESRTGNLARALGQVAGGG
;
A
#
# COMPACT_ATOMS: atom_id res chain seq x y z
N MET A 1 26.15 -8.71 22.93
CA MET A 1 25.90 -8.33 21.52
C MET A 1 25.22 -6.97 21.52
N LYS A 2 25.80 -5.93 20.92
CA LYS A 2 25.20 -4.58 20.91
C LYS A 2 24.31 -4.44 19.69
N TRP A 3 23.05 -4.10 19.88
CA TRP A 3 22.09 -3.86 18.80
C TRP A 3 22.54 -2.64 17.97
N ASN A 4 22.72 -2.82 16.65
CA ASN A 4 23.19 -1.77 15.75
C ASN A 4 22.03 -1.10 15.02
N GLU A 5 21.38 -0.16 15.69
CA GLU A 5 20.21 0.55 15.16
C GLU A 5 20.47 1.29 13.85
N GLY A 6 21.66 1.88 13.70
CA GLY A 6 22.04 2.65 12.52
C GLY A 6 22.10 1.78 11.28
N PHE A 7 22.77 0.63 11.38
CA PHE A 7 22.87 -0.34 10.28
C PHE A 7 21.51 -0.84 9.79
N PHE A 8 20.62 -1.24 10.72
CA PHE A 8 19.28 -1.68 10.32
C PHE A 8 18.43 -0.55 9.75
N SER A 9 18.55 0.67 10.29
CA SER A 9 17.84 1.83 9.73
C SER A 9 18.31 2.16 8.31
N GLU A 10 19.61 2.01 8.02
CA GLU A 10 20.14 2.22 6.68
C GLU A 10 19.59 1.19 5.70
N ILE A 11 19.65 -0.10 6.05
CA ILE A 11 19.10 -1.18 5.21
C ILE A 11 17.60 -1.00 4.99
N LEU A 12 16.82 -0.74 6.04
CA LEU A 12 15.35 -0.60 5.95
C LEU A 12 14.89 0.66 5.19
N ASN A 13 15.82 1.53 4.81
CA ASN A 13 15.58 2.70 3.97
C ASN A 13 16.43 2.69 2.69
N SER A 14 17.10 1.58 2.38
CA SER A 14 17.90 1.44 1.17
C SER A 14 17.01 1.51 -0.07
N ALA A 15 17.60 1.92 -1.20
CA ALA A 15 16.88 2.01 -2.47
C ALA A 15 16.22 0.67 -2.86
N ASP A 16 16.90 -0.45 -2.61
CA ASP A 16 16.39 -1.78 -2.91
C ASP A 16 15.16 -2.12 -2.07
N VAL A 17 15.19 -1.86 -0.75
CA VAL A 17 14.04 -2.10 0.13
C VAL A 17 12.87 -1.20 -0.26
N VAL A 18 13.13 0.07 -0.56
CA VAL A 18 12.12 1.02 -1.06
C VAL A 18 11.49 0.50 -2.36
N GLY A 19 12.31 0.01 -3.29
CA GLY A 19 11.85 -0.57 -4.56
C GLY A 19 10.96 -1.79 -4.36
N ILE A 20 11.35 -2.71 -3.47
CA ILE A 20 10.57 -3.92 -3.15
C ILE A 20 9.19 -3.54 -2.59
N VAL A 21 9.14 -2.70 -1.56
CA VAL A 21 7.84 -2.36 -0.93
C VAL A 21 6.95 -1.55 -1.87
N THR A 22 7.55 -0.71 -2.72
CA THR A 22 6.79 0.07 -3.71
C THR A 22 6.23 -0.84 -4.81
N ASN A 23 7.00 -1.83 -5.29
CA ASN A 23 6.52 -2.79 -6.28
C ASN A 23 5.34 -3.61 -5.77
N ILE A 24 5.41 -4.13 -4.54
CA ILE A 24 4.29 -4.86 -3.94
C ILE A 24 3.07 -3.94 -3.80
N ALA A 25 3.26 -2.70 -3.35
CA ALA A 25 2.17 -1.74 -3.23
C ALA A 25 1.54 -1.40 -4.59
N ASN A 26 2.31 -1.31 -5.67
CA ASN A 26 1.81 -1.11 -7.03
C ASN A 26 0.97 -2.30 -7.52
N GLN A 27 1.36 -3.53 -7.17
CA GLN A 27 0.54 -4.71 -7.46
C GLN A 27 -0.80 -4.65 -6.71
N VAL A 28 -0.78 -4.27 -5.42
CA VAL A 28 -1.99 -4.07 -4.63
C VAL A 28 -2.86 -2.95 -5.21
N GLU A 29 -2.27 -1.83 -5.63
CA GLU A 29 -2.99 -0.74 -6.32
C GLU A 29 -3.70 -1.25 -7.58
N SER A 30 -3.00 -2.02 -8.42
CA SER A 30 -3.57 -2.58 -9.65
C SER A 30 -4.77 -3.49 -9.36
N VAL A 31 -4.62 -4.41 -8.42
CA VAL A 31 -5.69 -5.32 -7.99
C VAL A 31 -6.86 -4.54 -7.38
N ALA A 32 -6.58 -3.55 -6.53
CA ALA A 32 -7.60 -2.70 -5.92
C ALA A 32 -8.39 -1.90 -6.96
N LYS A 33 -7.72 -1.39 -8.01
CA LYS A 33 -8.38 -0.68 -9.12
C LYS A 33 -9.23 -1.60 -9.97
N ALA A 34 -8.75 -2.82 -10.24
CA ALA A 34 -9.49 -3.82 -11.02
C ALA A 34 -10.77 -4.30 -10.32
N ASN A 35 -10.72 -4.43 -8.99
CA ASN A 35 -11.84 -4.93 -8.18
C ASN A 35 -12.71 -3.81 -7.58
N ALA A 36 -12.34 -2.55 -7.77
CA ALA A 36 -13.05 -1.42 -7.20
C ALA A 36 -14.53 -1.43 -7.66
N PRO A 37 -15.50 -1.20 -6.75
CA PRO A 37 -16.88 -0.98 -7.16
C PRO A 37 -16.95 0.30 -8.01
N VAL A 38 -17.56 0.20 -9.18
CA VAL A 38 -17.69 1.32 -10.13
C VAL A 38 -19.15 1.70 -10.27
N ASP A 39 -19.46 2.90 -9.80
CA ASP A 39 -20.63 3.67 -10.22
C ASP A 39 -20.17 4.73 -11.23
N THR A 40 -19.50 5.79 -10.74
CA THR A 40 -18.88 6.83 -11.58
C THR A 40 -17.38 6.66 -11.82
N GLY A 41 -16.71 5.78 -11.07
CA GLY A 41 -15.25 5.64 -11.06
C GLY A 41 -14.50 6.52 -10.06
N ALA A 42 -15.16 7.50 -9.44
CA ALA A 42 -14.53 8.49 -8.56
C ALA A 42 -13.73 7.89 -7.39
N TYR A 43 -14.13 6.74 -6.85
CA TYR A 43 -13.33 6.01 -5.86
C TYR A 43 -12.09 5.37 -6.49
N ARG A 44 -12.27 4.54 -7.51
CA ARG A 44 -11.21 3.81 -8.24
C ARG A 44 -10.08 4.73 -8.70
N ASP A 45 -10.46 5.86 -9.27
CA ASP A 45 -9.52 6.78 -9.93
C ASP A 45 -8.64 7.52 -8.92
N THR A 46 -9.03 7.53 -7.63
CA THR A 46 -8.23 8.11 -6.54
C THR A 46 -7.36 7.11 -5.80
N ILE A 47 -7.41 5.81 -6.15
CA ILE A 47 -6.56 4.79 -5.53
C ILE A 47 -5.12 4.99 -6.01
N HIS A 48 -4.17 5.08 -5.09
CA HIS A 48 -2.75 5.25 -5.40
C HIS A 48 -1.84 4.79 -4.26
N VAL A 49 -0.57 4.53 -4.58
CA VAL A 49 0.50 4.28 -3.60
C VAL A 49 1.04 5.59 -3.02
N VAL A 50 1.27 5.59 -1.70
CA VAL A 50 2.04 6.62 -0.99
C VAL A 50 3.18 5.96 -0.23
N VAL A 51 4.40 6.35 -0.57
CA VAL A 51 5.62 5.91 0.13
C VAL A 51 5.95 6.90 1.25
N LYS A 52 6.13 6.40 2.46
CA LYS A 52 6.45 7.22 3.64
C LYS A 52 7.56 6.56 4.47
N ARG A 53 8.49 7.38 4.95
CA ARG A 53 9.37 6.97 6.05
C ARG A 53 8.58 6.97 7.36
N ARG A 54 8.69 5.87 8.12
CA ARG A 54 8.00 5.64 9.39
C ARG A 54 9.02 5.12 10.40
N GLY A 55 9.51 6.02 11.25
CA GLY A 55 10.59 5.69 12.18
C GLY A 55 11.83 5.23 11.43
N LYS A 56 12.28 4.00 11.71
CA LYS A 56 13.51 3.41 11.16
C LYS A 56 13.32 2.66 9.83
N ARG A 57 12.15 2.75 9.19
CA ARG A 57 11.85 2.00 7.95
C ARG A 57 11.03 2.79 6.94
N THR A 58 11.10 2.38 5.69
CA THR A 58 10.16 2.82 4.65
C THR A 58 8.93 1.91 4.61
N VAL A 59 7.76 2.51 4.39
CA VAL A 59 6.49 1.82 4.18
C VAL A 59 5.83 2.39 2.93
N ALA A 60 5.25 1.53 2.09
CA ALA A 60 4.34 1.92 1.02
C ALA A 60 2.90 1.58 1.43
N ALA A 61 1.99 2.54 1.32
CA ALA A 61 0.58 2.38 1.65
C ALA A 61 -0.27 2.62 0.41
N VAL A 62 -1.25 1.75 0.15
CA VAL A 62 -2.28 1.99 -0.87
C VAL A 62 -3.45 2.70 -0.21
N VAL A 63 -3.84 3.85 -0.77
CA VAL A 63 -4.88 4.72 -0.20
C VAL A 63 -5.86 5.16 -1.29
N ALA A 64 -7.06 5.57 -0.90
CA ALA A 64 -8.04 6.22 -1.78
C ALA A 64 -8.39 7.60 -1.23
N SER A 65 -8.38 8.63 -2.09
CA SER A 65 -8.57 10.03 -1.69
C SER A 65 -9.96 10.60 -1.98
N SER A 66 -10.90 9.79 -2.49
CA SER A 66 -12.28 10.25 -2.67
C SER A 66 -12.96 10.58 -1.33
N SER A 67 -13.86 11.57 -1.33
CA SER A 67 -14.59 12.00 -0.13
C SER A 67 -15.46 10.89 0.49
N HIS A 68 -15.83 9.89 -0.31
CA HIS A 68 -16.65 8.76 0.08
C HIS A 68 -15.85 7.45 0.23
N SER A 69 -14.51 7.50 0.24
CA SER A 69 -13.66 6.30 0.33
C SER A 69 -13.94 5.49 1.60
N MET A 70 -14.08 6.14 2.75
CA MET A 70 -14.42 5.46 4.03
C MET A 70 -15.73 4.68 3.95
N LEU A 71 -16.75 5.22 3.27
CA LEU A 71 -18.02 4.53 3.09
C LEU A 71 -17.85 3.30 2.19
N VAL A 72 -17.10 3.43 1.09
CA VAL A 72 -16.82 2.31 0.18
C VAL A 72 -16.03 1.21 0.89
N GLU A 73 -14.96 1.57 1.61
CA GLU A 73 -14.12 0.61 2.33
C GLU A 73 -14.89 -0.10 3.45
N SER A 74 -15.72 0.61 4.22
CA SER A 74 -16.50 -0.03 5.29
C SER A 74 -17.50 -1.07 4.76
N ARG A 75 -18.00 -0.91 3.53
CA ARG A 75 -18.96 -1.83 2.90
C ARG A 75 -18.29 -2.98 2.16
N THR A 76 -17.14 -2.73 1.56
CA THR A 76 -16.52 -3.67 0.60
C THR A 76 -15.21 -4.26 1.11
N GLY A 77 -14.45 -3.49 1.89
CA GLY A 77 -13.08 -3.80 2.26
C GLY A 77 -12.15 -3.95 1.04
N ASN A 78 -12.39 -3.20 -0.04
CA ASN A 78 -11.69 -3.38 -1.31
C ASN A 78 -10.16 -3.33 -1.15
N LEU A 79 -9.61 -2.32 -0.46
CA LEU A 79 -8.16 -2.21 -0.27
C LEU A 79 -7.60 -3.35 0.59
N ALA A 80 -8.31 -3.74 1.65
CA ALA A 80 -7.89 -4.83 2.53
C ALA A 80 -7.90 -6.18 1.81
N ARG A 81 -8.93 -6.44 0.98
CA ARG A 81 -9.04 -7.64 0.16
C ARG A 81 -7.96 -7.69 -0.92
N ALA A 82 -7.70 -6.57 -1.60
CA ALA A 82 -6.63 -6.47 -2.59
C ALA A 82 -5.25 -6.76 -1.97
N LEU A 83 -4.98 -6.22 -0.78
CA LEU A 83 -3.77 -6.55 -0.02
C LEU A 83 -3.70 -8.03 0.30
N GLY A 84 -4.78 -8.63 0.79
CA GLY A 84 -4.86 -10.06 1.09
C GLY A 84 -4.62 -10.95 -0.13
N GLN A 85 -5.11 -10.56 -1.31
CA GLN A 85 -4.89 -11.30 -2.55
C GLN A 85 -3.43 -11.30 -2.99
N VAL A 86 -2.75 -10.14 -2.88
CA VAL A 86 -1.32 -10.06 -3.22
C VAL A 86 -0.46 -10.75 -2.16
N ALA A 87 -0.79 -10.60 -0.87
CA ALA A 87 -0.01 -11.19 0.23
C ALA A 87 -0.21 -12.71 0.39
N GLY A 88 -1.42 -13.22 0.08
CA GLY A 88 -1.77 -14.64 0.18
C GLY A 88 -1.67 -15.42 -1.13
N GLY A 89 -1.28 -14.77 -2.23
CA GLY A 89 -1.12 -15.37 -3.56
C GLY A 89 0.32 -15.83 -3.89
N GLY A 90 1.19 -15.93 -2.88
CA GLY A 90 2.55 -16.48 -2.98
C GLY A 90 2.63 -17.90 -2.45
#